data_AF-A0A7V3H9S3-F1
#
_entry.id   AF-A0A7V3H9S3-F1
#
_cell.length_a   1.000
_cell.length_b   1.000
_cell.length_c   1.000
_cell.angle_alpha   90.00
_cell.angle_beta   90.00
_cell.angle_gamma   90.00
#
_symmetry.space_group_name_H-M   'P 1'
#
loop_
_entity.id
_entity.type
_entity.pdbx_description
1 polymer ?
#
loop_
_entity_poly.entity_id
_entity_poly.type
_entity_poly.pdbx_seq_one_letter_code
_entity_poly.pdbx_strand_id
1 'polypeptide(L)'
;MSQSVTLGRLAAQLVVDGCIPLANEERPRGELPVRGQQLTQTQRANLQIAGGSKQGSAFFYPVGGNGVFMDLSVGVATVWFKGADDAALNELEAGLRRAYPAFQFIEEAPHPDDPQLRVRAYIIELTPPKRVSLEVAHSVQGARSPQFTVRVRAFKKTN
;
A
#
# COMPACT_ATOMS: atom_id res chain seq x y z
N MET A 1 7.89 -2.18 -26.23
CA MET A 1 6.44 -2.26 -25.89
C MET A 1 6.28 -1.75 -24.48
N SER A 2 5.81 -0.51 -24.30
CA SER A 2 5.60 0.06 -22.97
C SER A 2 4.44 -0.67 -22.30
N GLN A 3 4.72 -1.52 -21.32
CA GLN A 3 3.66 -2.20 -20.58
C GLN A 3 2.76 -1.15 -19.93
N SER A 4 1.45 -1.22 -20.22
CA SER A 4 0.46 -0.37 -19.57
C SER A 4 0.49 -0.64 -18.06
N VAL A 5 0.79 0.38 -17.27
CA VAL A 5 0.79 0.28 -15.81
C VAL A 5 -0.64 0.01 -15.33
N THR A 6 -0.83 -1.00 -14.49
CA THR A 6 -2.10 -1.29 -13.83
C THR A 6 -2.13 -0.68 -12.43
N LEU A 7 -3.33 -0.46 -11.87
CA LEU A 7 -3.48 0.06 -10.50
C LEU A 7 -2.80 -0.84 -9.47
N GLY A 8 -3.02 -2.16 -9.56
CA GLY A 8 -2.41 -3.15 -8.67
C GLY A 8 -0.88 -3.16 -8.73
N ARG A 9 -0.31 -3.11 -9.94
CA ARG A 9 1.15 -3.06 -10.11
C ARG A 9 1.74 -1.76 -9.57
N LEU A 10 1.11 -0.61 -9.82
CA LEU A 10 1.58 0.66 -9.28
C LEU A 10 1.48 0.70 -7.77
N ALA A 11 0.39 0.22 -7.18
CA ALA A 11 0.23 0.12 -5.73
C ALA A 11 1.30 -0.78 -5.11
N ALA A 12 1.57 -1.94 -5.71
CA ALA A 12 2.65 -2.84 -5.29
C ALA A 12 4.01 -2.15 -5.34
N GLN A 13 4.33 -1.43 -6.42
CA GLN A 13 5.59 -0.67 -6.54
C GLN A 13 5.69 0.44 -5.50
N LEU A 14 4.62 1.22 -5.28
CA LEU A 14 4.60 2.27 -4.25
C LEU A 14 4.89 1.70 -2.85
N VAL A 15 4.37 0.51 -2.53
CA VAL A 15 4.63 -0.15 -1.25
C VAL A 15 6.07 -0.69 -1.19
N VAL A 16 6.47 -1.50 -2.16
CA VAL A 16 7.71 -2.29 -2.16
C VAL A 16 8.94 -1.42 -2.38
N ASP A 17 8.86 -0.50 -3.33
CA ASP A 17 9.96 0.35 -3.74
C ASP A 17 9.88 1.75 -3.11
N GLY A 18 8.71 2.17 -2.62
CA GLY A 18 8.52 3.46 -1.95
C GLY A 18 8.47 3.36 -0.43
N CYS A 19 7.34 2.87 0.10
CA CYS A 19 7.03 2.94 1.52
C CYS A 19 7.97 2.11 2.42
N ILE A 20 8.32 0.88 2.02
CA ILE A 20 9.18 0.01 2.84
C ILE A 20 10.62 0.54 2.93
N PRO A 21 11.29 0.97 1.84
CA PRO A 21 12.59 1.61 1.92
C PRO A 21 12.56 2.88 2.78
N LEU A 22 11.54 3.72 2.62
CA LEU A 22 11.37 4.93 3.46
C LEU A 22 11.24 4.57 4.94
N ALA A 23 10.54 3.49 5.29
CA ALA A 23 10.47 2.98 6.65
C ALA A 23 11.82 2.47 7.20
N ASN A 24 12.73 2.05 6.31
CA ASN A 24 14.11 1.74 6.67
C ASN A 24 15.02 2.99 6.72
N GLU A 25 14.50 4.20 6.49
CA GLU A 25 15.27 5.43 6.26
C GLU A 25 16.17 5.38 5.01
N GLU A 26 15.82 4.52 4.05
CA GLU A 26 16.42 4.47 2.71
C GLU A 26 15.65 5.36 1.74
N ARG A 27 16.30 5.68 0.62
CA ARG A 27 15.61 6.32 -0.50
C ARG A 27 14.68 5.32 -1.19
N PRO A 28 13.53 5.77 -1.74
CA PRO A 28 12.74 4.96 -2.65
C PRO A 28 13.61 4.36 -3.77
N ARG A 29 13.33 3.12 -4.14
CA ARG A 29 14.06 2.36 -5.15
C ARG A 29 13.43 2.55 -6.51
N GLY A 30 14.26 2.61 -7.55
CA GLY A 30 13.80 2.73 -8.93
C GLY A 30 13.06 4.03 -9.24
N GLU A 31 12.53 4.09 -10.47
CA GLU A 31 11.67 5.18 -10.92
C GLU A 31 10.22 4.69 -10.96
N LEU A 32 9.32 5.44 -10.31
CA LEU A 32 7.89 5.16 -10.43
C LEU A 32 7.44 5.48 -11.86
N PRO A 33 6.67 4.60 -12.50
CA PRO A 33 6.31 4.77 -13.92
C PRO A 33 5.27 5.89 -14.13
N VAL A 34 4.71 6.42 -13.04
CA VAL A 34 3.73 7.50 -13.03
C VAL A 34 4.17 8.55 -12.01
N ARG A 35 4.13 9.83 -12.42
CA ARG A 35 4.40 10.95 -11.51
C ARG A 35 3.20 11.22 -10.61
N GLY A 36 3.42 11.19 -9.30
CA GLY A 36 2.41 11.53 -8.31
C GLY A 36 2.12 13.02 -8.27
N GLN A 37 0.85 13.37 -8.02
CA GLN A 37 0.37 14.72 -7.76
C GLN A 37 0.09 14.87 -6.28
N GLN A 38 0.72 15.85 -5.61
CA GLN A 38 0.44 16.10 -4.21
C GLN A 38 -0.98 16.68 -4.07
N LEU A 39 -1.75 16.09 -3.17
CA LEU A 39 -3.12 16.50 -2.92
C LEU A 39 -3.16 17.68 -1.95
N THR A 40 -4.00 18.65 -2.27
CA THR A 40 -4.27 19.79 -1.39
C THR A 40 -5.03 19.36 -0.14
N GLN A 41 -5.04 20.20 0.89
CA GLN A 41 -5.78 19.90 2.12
C GLN A 41 -7.28 19.67 1.86
N THR A 42 -7.90 20.46 0.97
CA THR A 42 -9.30 20.30 0.58
C THR A 42 -9.54 18.99 -0.15
N GLN A 43 -8.66 18.62 -1.09
CA GLN A 43 -8.76 17.33 -1.78
C GLN A 43 -8.67 16.18 -0.79
N ARG A 44 -7.73 16.23 0.15
CA ARG A 44 -7.60 15.22 1.22
C ARG A 44 -8.84 15.13 2.10
N ALA A 45 -9.43 16.26 2.49
CA ALA A 45 -10.64 16.27 3.32
C ALA A 45 -11.84 15.60 2.64
N ASN A 46 -11.88 15.63 1.30
CA ASN A 46 -12.91 14.96 0.50
C ASN A 46 -12.63 13.47 0.28
N LEU A 47 -11.41 12.99 0.56
CA LEU A 47 -11.11 11.57 0.51
C LEU A 47 -11.65 10.92 1.79
N GLN A 48 -12.72 10.15 1.67
CA GLN A 48 -13.27 9.31 2.73
C GLN A 48 -12.37 8.08 2.99
N ILE A 49 -11.10 8.32 3.33
CA ILE A 49 -10.15 7.25 3.63
C ILE A 49 -10.43 6.78 5.04
N ALA A 50 -10.70 5.48 5.21
CA ALA A 50 -10.69 4.86 6.52
C ALA A 50 -9.28 4.99 7.13
N GLY A 51 -9.09 6.01 7.98
CA GLY A 51 -7.82 6.29 8.66
C GLY A 51 -6.87 7.28 7.95
N GLY A 52 -7.32 8.01 6.91
CA GLY A 52 -6.53 9.10 6.33
C GLY A 52 -6.36 10.22 7.34
N SER A 53 -5.13 10.54 7.72
CA SER A 53 -4.92 11.58 8.70
C SER A 53 -5.09 12.96 8.07
N LYS A 54 -5.50 13.95 8.87
CA LYS A 54 -5.52 15.36 8.44
C LYS A 54 -4.10 15.97 8.37
N GLN A 55 -3.07 15.22 8.77
CA GLN A 55 -1.69 15.69 8.98
C GLN A 55 -0.69 14.80 8.22
N GLY A 56 -0.09 15.33 7.15
CA GLY A 56 0.87 14.58 6.36
C GLY A 56 0.87 14.99 4.90
N SER A 57 1.49 14.17 4.07
CA SER A 57 1.52 14.34 2.61
C SER A 57 0.75 13.22 1.94
N ALA A 58 -0.28 13.58 1.17
CA ALA A 58 -1.00 12.63 0.33
C ALA A 58 -0.72 12.92 -1.14
N PHE A 59 -0.65 11.86 -1.94
CA PHE A 59 -0.34 11.87 -3.35
C PHE A 59 -1.37 11.04 -4.11
N PHE A 60 -1.70 11.48 -5.31
CA PHE A 60 -2.51 10.75 -6.28
C PHE A 60 -1.68 10.44 -7.52
N TYR A 61 -1.68 9.17 -7.93
CA TYR A 61 -0.96 8.68 -9.09
C TYR A 61 -1.98 8.24 -10.15
N PRO A 62 -2.18 9.02 -11.23
CA PRO A 62 -3.18 8.72 -12.23
C PRO A 62 -2.79 7.51 -13.08
N VAL A 63 -3.74 6.59 -13.28
CA VAL A 63 -3.60 5.41 -14.14
C VAL A 63 -4.88 5.25 -14.96
N GLY A 64 -4.82 5.61 -16.24
CA GLY A 64 -6.02 5.64 -17.09
C GLY A 64 -7.07 6.61 -16.54
N GLY A 65 -8.31 6.15 -16.39
CA GLY A 65 -9.43 6.94 -15.84
C GLY A 65 -9.57 6.90 -14.30
N ASN A 66 -8.62 6.28 -13.59
CA ASN A 66 -8.63 6.13 -12.13
C ASN A 66 -7.21 6.43 -11.58
N GLY A 67 -6.90 6.05 -10.34
CA GLY A 67 -5.53 6.13 -9.85
C GLY A 67 -5.32 5.52 -8.46
N VAL A 68 -4.04 5.49 -8.08
CA VAL A 68 -3.59 4.99 -6.78
C VAL A 68 -3.30 6.19 -5.89
N PHE A 69 -3.78 6.12 -4.65
CA PHE A 69 -3.49 7.11 -3.65
C PHE A 69 -2.43 6.61 -2.69
N MET A 70 -1.60 7.51 -2.21
CA MET A 70 -0.61 7.25 -1.17
C MET A 70 -0.70 8.36 -0.14
N ASP A 71 -0.82 8.02 1.14
CA ASP A 71 -0.83 8.94 2.26
C ASP A 71 0.31 8.60 3.20
N LEU A 72 1.16 9.59 3.48
CA LEU A 72 2.29 9.51 4.40
C LEU A 72 1.91 10.29 5.66
N SER A 73 1.23 9.58 6.56
CA SER A 73 0.84 10.07 7.87
C SER A 73 1.88 9.66 8.93
N VAL A 74 1.88 10.34 10.09
CA VAL A 74 2.86 10.09 11.16
C VAL A 74 2.84 8.61 11.57
N GLY A 75 3.93 7.90 11.29
CA GLY A 75 4.14 6.50 11.66
C GLY A 75 3.44 5.44 10.78
N VAL A 76 2.64 5.85 9.78
CA VAL A 76 1.92 4.93 8.88
C VAL A 76 1.88 5.49 7.46
N ALA A 77 2.37 4.73 6.48
CA ALA A 77 2.10 4.98 5.08
C ALA A 77 0.91 4.13 4.62
N THR A 78 -0.05 4.71 3.92
CA THR A 78 -1.22 4.00 3.37
C THR A 78 -1.23 4.13 1.86
N VAL A 79 -1.34 3.01 1.14
CA VAL A 79 -1.49 2.98 -0.33
C VAL A 79 -2.82 2.32 -0.66
N TRP A 80 -3.68 2.95 -1.44
CA TRP A 80 -4.99 2.39 -1.76
C TRP A 80 -5.56 2.82 -3.10
N PHE A 81 -6.50 2.04 -3.61
CA PHE A 81 -7.33 2.39 -4.76
C PHE A 81 -8.65 1.61 -4.77
N LYS A 82 -9.63 2.13 -5.51
CA LYS A 82 -10.90 1.45 -5.81
C LYS A 82 -10.86 0.81 -7.18
N GLY A 83 -11.69 -0.21 -7.39
CA GLY A 83 -11.71 -1.03 -8.59
C GLY A 83 -10.64 -2.13 -8.59
N ALA A 84 -10.18 -2.56 -7.42
CA ALA A 84 -9.14 -3.58 -7.30
C ALA A 84 -9.67 -5.01 -7.53
N ASP A 85 -9.00 -5.75 -8.41
CA ASP A 85 -9.20 -7.18 -8.57
C ASP A 85 -8.21 -7.99 -7.71
N ASP A 86 -8.34 -9.32 -7.74
CA ASP A 86 -7.43 -10.25 -7.05
C ASP A 86 -5.98 -10.12 -7.52
N ALA A 87 -5.74 -9.52 -8.71
CA ALA A 87 -4.40 -9.34 -9.24
C ALA A 87 -3.56 -8.35 -8.41
N ALA A 88 -4.19 -7.37 -7.73
CA ALA A 88 -3.47 -6.40 -6.90
C ALA A 88 -2.69 -7.05 -5.76
N LEU A 89 -3.30 -8.03 -5.08
CA LEU A 89 -2.65 -8.78 -4.02
C LEU A 89 -1.51 -9.65 -4.57
N ASN A 90 -1.72 -10.30 -5.70
CA ASN A 90 -0.71 -11.12 -6.36
C ASN A 90 0.52 -10.29 -6.77
N GLU A 91 0.30 -9.08 -7.31
CA GLU A 91 1.37 -8.15 -7.67
C GLU A 91 2.17 -7.69 -6.44
N LEU A 92 1.49 -7.40 -5.33
CA LEU A 92 2.16 -7.05 -4.07
C LEU A 92 3.02 -8.20 -3.57
N GLU A 93 2.46 -9.41 -3.45
CA GLU A 93 3.20 -10.57 -2.95
C GLU A 93 4.36 -10.94 -3.87
N ALA A 94 4.19 -10.83 -5.19
CA ALA A 94 5.28 -11.04 -6.15
C ALA A 94 6.39 -9.99 -5.97
N GLY A 95 6.04 -8.73 -5.70
CA GLY A 95 6.99 -7.67 -5.35
C GLY A 95 7.75 -7.97 -4.06
N LEU A 96 7.04 -8.37 -3.00
CA LEU A 96 7.63 -8.74 -1.72
C LEU A 96 8.57 -9.94 -1.84
N ARG A 97 8.18 -11.01 -2.54
CA ARG A 97 9.05 -12.19 -2.76
C ARG A 97 10.36 -11.82 -3.45
N ARG A 98 10.34 -10.85 -4.37
CA ARG A 98 11.56 -10.39 -5.08
C ARG A 98 12.44 -9.51 -4.22
N ALA A 99 11.87 -8.51 -3.54
CA ALA A 99 12.64 -7.47 -2.84
C ALA A 99 12.96 -7.80 -1.37
N TYR A 100 12.09 -8.57 -0.72
CA TYR A 100 12.15 -8.92 0.70
C TYR A 100 11.84 -10.41 0.89
N PRO A 101 12.64 -11.35 0.34
CA PRO A 101 12.31 -12.77 0.28
C PRO A 101 12.08 -13.44 1.64
N ALA A 102 12.54 -12.82 2.73
CA ALA A 102 12.34 -13.28 4.10
C ALA A 102 11.07 -12.72 4.78
N PHE A 103 10.16 -12.06 4.04
CA PHE A 103 8.90 -11.59 4.61
C PHE A 103 8.07 -12.76 5.15
N GLN A 104 7.34 -12.52 6.22
CA GLN A 104 6.52 -13.50 6.90
C GLN A 104 5.05 -13.17 6.70
N PHE A 105 4.27 -14.13 6.22
CA PHE A 105 2.83 -14.09 6.33
C PHE A 105 2.44 -14.45 7.77
N ILE A 106 1.60 -13.63 8.39
CA ILE A 106 1.18 -13.82 9.78
C ILE A 106 -0.20 -14.46 9.81
N GLU A 107 -1.18 -13.83 9.16
CA GLU A 107 -2.56 -14.31 9.14
C GLU A 107 -3.39 -13.69 8.01
N GLU A 108 -4.53 -14.31 7.72
CA GLU A 108 -5.62 -13.74 6.93
C GLU A 108 -6.93 -13.86 7.73
N ALA A 109 -7.63 -12.74 7.89
CA ALA A 109 -8.91 -12.68 8.59
C ALA A 109 -9.97 -11.92 7.76
N PRO A 110 -11.28 -12.14 8.02
CA PRO A 110 -12.32 -11.23 7.56
C PRO A 110 -12.06 -9.81 8.05
N HIS A 111 -12.36 -8.79 7.23
CA HIS A 111 -12.33 -7.41 7.71
C HIS A 111 -13.47 -7.20 8.72
N PRO A 112 -13.23 -6.54 9.87
CA PRO A 112 -14.20 -6.43 10.96
C PRO A 112 -15.49 -5.69 10.55
N ASP A 113 -15.34 -4.66 9.71
CA ASP A 113 -16.44 -3.76 9.35
C ASP A 113 -16.98 -3.98 7.93
N ASP A 114 -16.31 -4.80 7.10
CA ASP A 114 -16.68 -4.97 5.69
C ASP A 114 -16.60 -6.45 5.29
N PRO A 115 -17.76 -7.13 5.14
CA PRO A 115 -17.79 -8.55 4.81
C PRO A 115 -17.28 -8.84 3.39
N GLN A 116 -17.11 -7.83 2.53
CA GLN A 116 -16.56 -7.99 1.18
C GLN A 116 -15.03 -7.86 1.16
N LEU A 117 -14.38 -7.72 2.31
CA LEU A 117 -12.93 -7.60 2.41
C LEU A 117 -12.32 -8.70 3.30
N ARG A 118 -11.07 -9.01 2.99
CA ARG A 118 -10.16 -9.80 3.81
C ARG A 118 -8.96 -8.93 4.15
N VAL A 119 -8.36 -9.18 5.31
CA VAL A 119 -7.14 -8.52 5.75
C VAL A 119 -6.04 -9.56 5.87
N ARG A 120 -4.95 -9.38 5.13
CA ARG A 120 -3.71 -10.14 5.30
C ARG A 120 -2.68 -9.32 6.06
N ALA A 121 -2.03 -9.95 7.02
CA ALA A 121 -0.94 -9.34 7.77
C ALA A 121 0.41 -9.96 7.39
N TYR A 122 1.42 -9.11 7.19
CA TYR A 122 2.79 -9.53 6.93
C TYR A 122 3.79 -8.79 7.82
N ILE A 123 4.92 -9.42 8.12
CA ILE A 123 6.08 -8.79 8.76
C ILE A 123 7.28 -8.85 7.82
N ILE A 124 8.02 -7.75 7.76
CA ILE A 124 9.27 -7.63 7.00
C ILE A 124 10.35 -7.17 7.98
N GLU A 125 11.37 -8.01 8.16
CA GLU A 125 12.58 -7.62 8.86
C GLU A 125 13.40 -6.69 7.96
N LEU A 126 13.81 -5.55 8.50
CA LEU A 126 14.65 -4.57 7.81
C LEU A 126 16.06 -4.58 8.44
N THR A 127 16.85 -3.54 8.17
CA THR A 127 18.13 -3.37 8.87
C THR A 127 17.87 -3.27 10.38
N PRO A 128 18.45 -4.16 11.20
CA PRO A 128 18.21 -4.16 12.63
C PRO A 128 18.45 -2.77 13.27
N PRO A 129 17.61 -2.35 14.22
CA PRO A 129 16.52 -3.08 14.86
C PRO A 129 15.14 -2.84 14.21
N LYS A 130 15.07 -2.44 12.93
CA LYS A 130 13.81 -2.00 12.30
C LYS A 130 13.04 -3.19 11.71
N ARG A 131 11.71 -3.14 11.83
CA ARG A 131 10.77 -4.03 11.15
C ARG A 131 9.56 -3.25 10.67
N VAL A 132 8.89 -3.79 9.66
CA VAL A 132 7.66 -3.26 9.11
C VAL A 132 6.55 -4.29 9.22
N SER A 133 5.36 -3.85 9.59
CA SER A 133 4.13 -4.61 9.39
C SER A 133 3.38 -4.05 8.19
N LEU A 134 2.83 -4.97 7.40
CA LEU A 134 1.89 -4.67 6.34
C LEU A 134 0.53 -5.22 6.74
N GLU A 135 -0.49 -4.37 6.72
CA GLU A 135 -1.89 -4.79 6.76
C GLU A 135 -2.49 -4.54 5.38
N VAL A 136 -2.89 -5.61 4.69
CA VAL A 136 -3.40 -5.57 3.32
C VAL A 136 -4.88 -5.92 3.34
N ALA A 137 -5.74 -4.91 3.23
CA ALA A 137 -7.17 -5.12 3.02
C ALA A 137 -7.44 -5.25 1.52
N HIS A 138 -8.00 -6.37 1.09
CA HIS A 138 -8.35 -6.63 -0.30
C HIS A 138 -9.75 -7.21 -0.42
N SER A 139 -10.40 -6.95 -1.55
CA SER A 139 -11.71 -7.51 -1.82
C SER A 139 -11.71 -9.02 -1.99
N VAL A 140 -12.81 -9.65 -1.59
CA VAL A 140 -13.14 -11.01 -2.00
C VAL A 140 -13.58 -11.03 -3.46
N GLN A 141 -13.44 -12.18 -4.12
CA GLN A 141 -13.91 -12.38 -5.47
C GLN A 141 -15.41 -12.04 -5.59
N GLY A 142 -15.75 -11.18 -6.56
CA GLY A 142 -17.15 -10.76 -6.80
C GLY A 142 -17.67 -9.65 -5.87
N ALA A 143 -16.80 -8.96 -5.12
CA ALA A 143 -17.20 -7.78 -4.35
C ALA A 143 -17.89 -6.71 -5.22
N ARG A 144 -18.89 -6.03 -4.66
CA ARG A 144 -19.69 -5.03 -5.39
C ARG A 144 -18.91 -3.74 -5.63
N SER A 145 -18.04 -3.39 -4.69
CA SER A 145 -17.15 -2.22 -4.78
C SER A 145 -15.72 -2.68 -4.49
N PRO A 146 -15.02 -3.25 -5.47
CA PRO A 146 -13.69 -3.78 -5.27
C PRO A 146 -12.72 -2.71 -4.79
N GLN A 147 -11.85 -3.04 -3.83
CA GLN A 147 -10.84 -2.13 -3.30
C GLN A 147 -9.63 -2.86 -2.75
N PHE A 148 -8.52 -2.13 -2.69
CA PHE A 148 -7.25 -2.60 -2.17
C PHE A 148 -6.60 -1.50 -1.35
N THR A 149 -6.17 -1.82 -0.14
CA THR A 149 -5.51 -0.91 0.79
C THR A 149 -4.36 -1.63 1.45
N VAL A 150 -3.19 -1.00 1.50
CA VAL A 150 -2.02 -1.46 2.24
C VAL A 150 -1.65 -0.39 3.24
N ARG A 151 -1.56 -0.77 4.52
CA ARG A 151 -0.98 0.07 5.58
C ARG A 151 0.38 -0.47 5.95
N VAL A 152 1.39 0.39 5.87
CA VAL A 152 2.79 0.11 6.18
C VAL A 152 3.12 0.81 7.49
N ARG A 153 3.45 0.05 8.54
CA ARG A 153 3.84 0.62 9.84
C ARG A 153 5.26 0.20 10.18
N ALA A 154 6.09 1.17 10.54
CA ALA A 154 7.46 0.94 10.98
C ALA A 154 7.52 0.88 12.51
N PHE A 155 8.30 -0.05 13.06
CA PHE A 155 8.53 -0.14 14.50
C PHE A 155 9.93 -0.68 14.79
N LYS A 156 10.47 -0.27 15.93
CA LYS A 156 11.73 -0.80 16.44
C LYS A 156 11.46 -2.13 17.15
N LYS A 157 12.35 -3.09 16.99
CA LYS A 157 12.40 -4.29 17.81
C LYS A 157 12.76 -3.86 19.23
N THR A 158 11.78 -3.89 20.13
CA THR A 158 12.04 -3.80 21.56
C THR A 158 12.59 -5.16 21.98
N ASN A 159 13.85 -5.19 22.41
CA ASN A 159 14.44 -6.35 23.08
C ASN A 159 13.88 -6.48 24.50
#